data_AF-A0A453GLN8-F1
#
_entry.id   AF-A0A453GLN8-F1
#
_cell.length_a   1.000
_cell.length_b   1.000
_cell.length_c   1.000
_cell.angle_alpha   90.00
_cell.angle_beta   90.00
_cell.angle_gamma   90.00
#
_symmetry.space_group_name_H-M   'P 1'
#
loop_
_entity.id
_entity.type
_entity.pdbx_description
1 polymer ?
#
loop_
_entity_poly.entity_id
_entity_poly.type
_entity_poly.pdbx_seq_one_letter_code
_entity_poly.pdbx_strand_id
1 'polypeptide(L)'
;MVESDQINGRMSSVDEFCKALGGDSPIHSVLVANNGMAAVKFMRSIRTWALETFGNEKAILLVAMATPEDLRINAEHIRIADQFLEVPGGTNNNNYANVQLIVEIAERTRVSAVWPGWGHASENPELPDALMEKGIIFLGPPSAAMGALGDKIGSSLIAQAAGVPTLPWSGSHVKVPQETCHSIPEEIYKNACVSTTDEAVASCQVVGYPAMIKASWGGGGKGIRK
;
A
#
# COMPACT_ATOMS: atom_id res chain seq x y z
N MET A 1 27.02 -40.16 -28.16
CA MET A 1 25.61 -39.88 -27.85
C MET A 1 25.52 -39.71 -26.36
N VAL A 2 25.51 -38.46 -25.89
CA VAL A 2 25.31 -38.14 -24.48
C VAL A 2 23.84 -37.77 -24.37
N GLU A 3 23.08 -38.63 -23.71
CA GLU A 3 21.67 -38.40 -23.41
C GLU A 3 21.55 -37.15 -22.53
N SER A 4 20.70 -36.24 -22.98
CA SER A 4 20.31 -35.03 -22.28
C SER A 4 19.42 -35.38 -21.11
N ASP A 5 19.93 -35.26 -19.89
CA ASP A 5 19.13 -35.24 -18.67
C ASP A 5 18.17 -34.03 -18.69
N GLN A 6 16.91 -34.29 -19.03
CA GLN A 6 15.83 -33.35 -18.78
C GLN A 6 15.56 -33.30 -17.27
N ILE A 7 16.06 -32.26 -16.60
CA ILE A 7 15.66 -31.93 -15.23
C ILE A 7 14.21 -31.42 -15.30
N ASN A 8 13.27 -32.34 -15.12
CA ASN A 8 11.86 -32.03 -14.93
C ASN A 8 11.68 -31.46 -13.51
N GLY A 9 11.87 -30.15 -13.36
CA GLY A 9 11.70 -29.44 -12.10
C GLY A 9 10.26 -29.54 -11.61
N ARG A 10 10.04 -30.29 -10.54
CA ARG A 10 8.72 -30.49 -9.92
C ARG A 10 8.20 -29.12 -9.46
N MET A 11 7.10 -28.66 -10.05
CA MET A 11 6.44 -27.41 -9.65
C MET A 11 6.05 -27.48 -8.16
N SER A 12 6.16 -26.36 -7.44
CA SER A 12 5.73 -26.32 -6.04
C SER A 12 4.20 -26.34 -5.96
N SER A 13 3.65 -26.75 -4.82
CA SER A 13 2.20 -26.71 -4.58
C SER A 13 1.62 -25.30 -4.72
N VAL A 14 2.41 -24.27 -4.41
CA VAL A 14 2.04 -22.86 -4.59
C VAL A 14 1.97 -22.50 -6.07
N ASP A 15 2.90 -22.99 -6.90
CA ASP A 15 2.90 -22.76 -8.35
C ASP A 15 1.69 -23.41 -9.02
N GLU A 16 1.41 -24.66 -8.67
CA GLU A 16 0.26 -25.40 -9.19
C GLU A 16 -1.05 -24.72 -8.80
N PHE A 17 -1.18 -24.29 -7.55
CA PHE A 17 -2.34 -23.56 -7.06
C PHE A 17 -2.53 -22.21 -7.77
N CYS A 18 -1.45 -21.45 -7.95
CA CYS A 18 -1.48 -20.16 -8.64
C CYS A 18 -1.96 -20.34 -10.09
N LYS A 19 -1.38 -21.29 -10.84
CA LYS A 19 -1.78 -21.55 -12.22
C LYS A 19 -3.20 -22.12 -12.32
N ALA A 20 -3.61 -22.99 -11.41
CA ALA A 20 -4.96 -23.56 -11.40
C ALA A 20 -6.05 -22.49 -11.22
N LEU A 21 -5.75 -21.40 -10.51
CA LEU A 21 -6.63 -20.26 -10.34
C LEU A 21 -6.44 -19.16 -11.42
N GLY A 22 -5.58 -19.38 -12.42
CA GLY A 22 -5.32 -18.43 -13.50
C GLY A 22 -4.42 -17.25 -13.11
N GLY A 23 -3.59 -17.41 -12.07
CA GLY A 23 -2.57 -16.42 -11.71
C GLY A 23 -1.26 -16.63 -12.48
N ASP A 24 -0.56 -15.53 -12.73
CA ASP A 24 0.67 -15.52 -13.55
C ASP A 24 1.96 -15.53 -12.72
N SER A 25 1.91 -15.00 -11.49
CA SER A 25 3.09 -14.77 -10.63
C SER A 25 2.90 -15.41 -9.24
N PRO A 26 3.38 -16.63 -9.02
CA PRO A 26 3.31 -17.27 -7.70
C PRO A 26 4.19 -16.54 -6.68
N ILE A 27 3.64 -16.30 -5.50
CA ILE A 27 4.31 -15.59 -4.41
C ILE A 27 4.75 -16.62 -3.37
N HIS A 28 6.05 -16.89 -3.27
CA HIS A 28 6.58 -17.84 -2.28
C HIS A 28 7.07 -17.18 -1.01
N SER A 29 7.34 -15.87 -1.06
CA SER A 29 7.94 -15.14 0.05
C SER A 29 7.47 -13.70 0.09
N VAL A 30 7.27 -13.19 1.30
CA VAL A 30 6.78 -11.83 1.54
C VAL A 30 7.63 -11.15 2.61
N LEU A 31 8.16 -9.96 2.29
CA LEU A 31 8.69 -9.04 3.28
C LEU A 31 7.54 -8.23 3.89
N VAL A 32 7.42 -8.27 5.21
CA VAL A 32 6.47 -7.48 5.97
C VAL A 32 7.14 -6.18 6.38
N ALA A 33 6.87 -5.12 5.60
CA ALA A 33 7.40 -3.78 5.83
C ALA A 33 6.55 -3.00 6.85
N ASN A 34 6.24 -3.64 7.98
CA ASN A 34 5.44 -3.10 9.07
C ASN A 34 5.77 -3.83 10.37
N ASN A 35 5.32 -3.30 11.51
CA ASN A 35 5.48 -3.91 12.82
C ASN A 35 4.13 -4.04 13.56
N GLY A 36 4.20 -4.35 14.85
CA GLY A 36 3.05 -4.34 15.75
C GLY A 36 1.87 -5.20 15.26
N MET A 37 0.66 -4.68 15.45
CA MET A 37 -0.59 -5.38 15.13
C MET A 37 -0.78 -5.67 13.65
N ALA A 38 -0.28 -4.80 12.76
CA ALA A 38 -0.38 -4.98 11.32
C ALA A 38 0.36 -6.23 10.88
N ALA A 39 1.63 -6.33 11.27
CA ALA A 39 2.46 -7.48 10.95
C ALA A 39 1.90 -8.77 11.54
N VAL A 40 1.51 -8.78 12.82
CA VAL A 40 0.92 -9.97 13.46
C VAL A 40 -0.35 -10.43 12.74
N LYS A 41 -1.27 -9.51 12.44
CA LYS A 41 -2.54 -9.87 11.78
C LYS A 41 -2.29 -10.41 10.38
N PHE A 42 -1.41 -9.80 9.60
CA PHE A 42 -1.05 -10.28 8.28
C PHE A 42 -0.46 -11.68 8.35
N MET A 43 0.60 -11.86 9.14
CA MET A 43 1.30 -13.15 9.23
C MET A 43 0.36 -14.26 9.67
N ARG A 44 -0.42 -14.08 10.75
CA ARG A 44 -1.39 -15.10 11.21
C ARG A 44 -2.43 -15.42 10.14
N SER A 45 -2.93 -14.42 9.42
CA SER A 45 -3.94 -14.65 8.37
C SER A 45 -3.37 -15.47 7.21
N ILE A 46 -2.15 -15.15 6.77
CA ILE A 46 -1.46 -15.92 5.73
C ILE A 46 -1.15 -17.34 6.20
N ARG A 47 -0.70 -17.53 7.46
CA ARG A 47 -0.45 -18.85 8.05
C ARG A 47 -1.70 -19.72 8.07
N THR A 48 -2.81 -19.18 8.58
CA THR A 48 -4.09 -19.91 8.64
C THR A 48 -4.55 -20.32 7.24
N TRP A 49 -4.55 -19.38 6.29
CA TRP A 49 -4.92 -19.67 4.91
C TRP A 49 -3.98 -20.69 4.26
N ALA A 50 -2.67 -20.58 4.48
CA ALA A 50 -1.69 -21.52 3.93
C ALA A 50 -1.84 -22.93 4.52
N LEU A 51 -2.16 -23.04 5.82
CA LEU A 51 -2.43 -24.32 6.46
C LEU A 51 -3.70 -24.97 5.89
N GLU A 52 -4.78 -24.21 5.72
CA GLU A 52 -6.04 -24.69 5.15
C GLU A 52 -5.90 -25.09 3.67
N THR A 53 -5.11 -24.34 2.91
CA THR A 53 -4.98 -24.52 1.46
C THR A 53 -3.94 -25.59 1.09
N PHE A 54 -2.79 -25.60 1.77
CA PHE A 54 -1.63 -26.43 1.42
C PHE A 54 -1.31 -27.51 2.46
N GLY A 55 -2.02 -27.54 3.60
CA GLY A 55 -1.66 -28.40 4.74
C GLY A 55 -0.34 -27.99 5.42
N ASN A 56 0.22 -26.82 5.07
CA ASN A 56 1.49 -26.32 5.57
C ASN A 56 1.39 -24.82 5.84
N GLU A 57 1.39 -24.42 7.11
CA GLU A 57 1.39 -23.00 7.50
C GLU A 57 2.62 -22.25 6.95
N LYS A 58 3.72 -22.96 6.67
CA LYS A 58 4.97 -22.43 6.12
C LYS A 58 5.09 -22.51 4.60
N ALA A 59 3.98 -22.69 3.88
CA ALA A 59 4.00 -22.67 2.42
C ALA A 59 4.48 -21.33 1.85
N ILE A 60 4.21 -20.22 2.55
CA ILE A 60 4.71 -18.87 2.22
C ILE A 60 5.75 -18.46 3.26
N LEU A 61 6.96 -18.11 2.81
CA LEU A 61 8.03 -17.59 3.68
C LEU A 61 7.71 -16.14 4.09
N LEU A 62 7.73 -15.85 5.38
CA LEU A 62 7.46 -14.51 5.89
C LEU A 62 8.71 -13.92 6.53
N VAL A 63 9.15 -12.78 6.01
CA VAL A 63 10.33 -12.05 6.47
C VAL A 63 9.89 -10.77 7.18
N ALA A 64 10.37 -10.53 8.39
CA ALA A 64 10.10 -9.30 9.14
C ALA A 64 11.26 -8.31 9.08
N MET A 65 10.95 -7.02 9.11
CA MET A 65 11.88 -5.99 9.56
C MET A 65 11.77 -5.87 11.08
N ALA A 66 12.90 -5.67 11.78
CA ALA A 66 12.94 -5.59 13.23
C ALA A 66 13.83 -4.44 13.69
N THR A 67 13.27 -3.45 14.37
CA THR A 67 14.07 -2.40 15.02
C THR A 67 14.65 -2.90 16.35
N PRO A 68 15.74 -2.29 16.86
CA PRO A 68 16.23 -2.58 18.22
C PRO A 68 15.15 -2.40 19.29
N GLU A 69 14.24 -1.43 19.10
CA GLU A 69 13.12 -1.19 19.99
C GLU A 69 12.09 -2.33 19.97
N ASP A 70 11.74 -2.83 18.78
CA ASP A 70 10.85 -3.99 18.60
C ASP A 70 11.47 -5.26 19.18
N LEU A 71 12.77 -5.47 18.99
CA LEU A 71 13.53 -6.60 19.56
C LEU A 71 13.53 -6.54 21.09
N ARG A 72 13.78 -5.36 21.67
CA ARG A 72 13.83 -5.17 23.13
C ARG A 72 12.50 -5.48 23.82
N ILE A 73 11.37 -5.18 23.16
CA ILE A 73 10.04 -5.51 23.70
C ILE A 73 9.58 -6.93 23.36
N ASN A 74 10.44 -7.73 22.71
CA ASN A 74 10.12 -9.08 22.23
C ASN A 74 8.84 -9.08 21.38
N ALA A 75 8.79 -8.19 20.39
CA ALA A 75 7.59 -7.98 19.58
C ALA A 75 7.14 -9.27 18.87
N GLU A 76 5.85 -9.57 18.99
CA GLU A 76 5.27 -10.85 18.56
C GLU A 76 5.47 -11.14 17.06
N HIS A 77 5.42 -10.12 16.20
CA HIS A 77 5.62 -10.29 14.75
C HIS A 77 7.00 -10.86 14.40
N ILE A 78 8.04 -10.54 15.18
CA ILE A 78 9.40 -11.05 14.98
C ILE A 78 9.45 -12.55 15.29
N ARG A 79 8.68 -13.00 16.30
CA ARG A 79 8.60 -14.42 16.68
C ARG A 79 7.80 -15.26 15.69
N ILE A 80 6.81 -14.65 15.04
CA ILE A 80 5.94 -15.34 14.06
C ILE A 80 6.65 -15.47 12.70
N ALA A 81 7.48 -14.50 12.33
CA ALA A 81 8.22 -14.51 11.07
C ALA A 81 9.18 -15.71 11.00
N ASP A 82 9.42 -16.23 9.80
CA ASP A 82 10.42 -17.29 9.61
C ASP A 82 11.85 -16.75 9.70
N GLN A 83 12.02 -15.50 9.28
CA GLN A 83 13.28 -14.78 9.28
C GLN A 83 12.99 -13.31 9.61
N PHE A 84 13.98 -12.63 10.18
CA PHE A 84 13.91 -11.18 10.36
C PHE A 84 15.26 -10.55 10.04
N LEU A 85 15.24 -9.28 9.64
CA LEU A 85 16.42 -8.45 9.49
C LEU A 85 16.34 -7.30 10.48
N GLU A 86 17.45 -7.09 11.19
CA GLU A 86 17.59 -5.91 12.02
C GLU A 86 17.73 -4.66 11.13
N VAL A 87 16.96 -3.63 11.45
CA VAL A 87 16.91 -2.35 10.73
C VAL A 87 17.19 -1.20 11.70
N PRO A 88 17.58 -0.01 11.20
CA PRO A 88 17.87 1.12 12.09
C PRO A 88 16.71 1.47 13.02
N GLY A 89 17.02 1.78 14.28
CA GLY A 89 16.03 2.21 15.28
C GLY A 89 15.55 3.66 15.12
N GLY A 90 14.88 4.16 16.15
CA GLY A 90 14.33 5.52 16.19
C GLY A 90 13.06 5.69 15.37
N THR A 91 12.85 6.90 14.82
CA THR A 91 11.61 7.25 14.10
C THR A 91 11.43 6.42 12.83
N ASN A 92 10.17 6.23 12.42
CA ASN A 92 9.83 5.36 11.29
C ASN A 92 10.50 5.71 9.95
N ASN A 93 10.87 6.98 9.75
CA ASN A 93 11.62 7.45 8.57
C ASN A 93 12.97 6.76 8.37
N ASN A 94 13.53 6.15 9.43
CA ASN A 94 14.78 5.40 9.36
C ASN A 94 14.58 3.91 9.06
N ASN A 95 13.34 3.41 9.17
CA ASN A 95 13.01 1.99 9.08
C ASN A 95 11.76 1.73 8.22
N TYR A 96 10.60 1.50 8.83
CA TYR A 96 9.37 1.03 8.18
C TYR A 96 8.78 2.02 7.17
N ALA A 97 9.11 3.32 7.25
CA ALA A 97 8.69 4.33 6.29
C ALA A 97 9.77 4.70 5.26
N ASN A 98 10.95 4.05 5.32
CA ASN A 98 12.06 4.31 4.43
C ASN A 98 11.98 3.41 3.19
N VAL A 99 11.54 3.98 2.07
CA VAL A 99 11.33 3.24 0.82
C VAL A 99 12.62 2.59 0.33
N GLN A 100 13.73 3.32 0.32
CA GLN A 100 15.01 2.83 -0.18
C GLN A 100 15.50 1.64 0.64
N LEU A 101 15.37 1.70 1.97
CA LEU A 101 15.73 0.61 2.86
C LEU A 101 14.84 -0.62 2.65
N ILE A 102 13.52 -0.43 2.50
CA ILE A 102 12.59 -1.55 2.27
C ILE A 102 12.96 -2.28 0.97
N VAL A 103 13.24 -1.54 -0.09
CA VAL A 103 13.66 -2.10 -1.39
C VAL A 103 14.99 -2.84 -1.25
N GLU A 104 15.99 -2.26 -0.57
CA GLU A 104 17.28 -2.91 -0.33
C GLU A 104 17.11 -4.24 0.41
N ILE A 105 16.29 -4.26 1.46
CA ILE A 105 16.01 -5.49 2.23
C ILE A 105 15.29 -6.51 1.36
N ALA A 106 14.32 -6.07 0.57
CA ALA A 106 13.57 -6.96 -0.33
C ALA A 106 14.50 -7.61 -1.37
N GLU A 107 15.45 -6.86 -1.94
CA GLU A 107 16.48 -7.39 -2.84
C GLU A 107 17.42 -8.36 -2.14
N ARG A 108 17.93 -8.01 -0.95
CA ARG A 108 18.86 -8.85 -0.17
C ARG A 108 18.23 -10.18 0.24
N THR A 109 16.94 -10.17 0.56
CA THR A 109 16.18 -11.35 0.97
C THR A 109 15.57 -12.12 -0.21
N ARG A 110 15.61 -11.54 -1.42
CA ARG A 110 15.04 -12.10 -2.65
C ARG A 110 13.57 -12.48 -2.47
N VAL A 111 12.82 -11.65 -1.77
CA VAL A 111 11.38 -11.89 -1.58
C VAL A 111 10.62 -11.68 -2.89
N SER A 112 9.55 -12.45 -3.06
CA SER A 112 8.65 -12.32 -4.22
C SER A 112 7.78 -11.07 -4.12
N ALA A 113 7.42 -10.67 -2.89
CA ALA A 113 6.54 -9.54 -2.66
C ALA A 113 6.84 -8.78 -1.36
N VAL A 114 6.31 -7.55 -1.26
CA VAL A 114 6.34 -6.72 -0.05
C VAL A 114 4.92 -6.34 0.35
N TRP A 115 4.61 -6.47 1.64
CA TRP A 115 3.36 -6.02 2.23
C TRP A 115 3.62 -4.90 3.24
N PRO A 116 3.10 -3.67 3.02
CA PRO A 116 3.31 -2.55 3.94
C PRO A 116 2.19 -2.39 4.97
N GLY A 117 1.06 -3.07 4.83
CA GLY A 117 -0.10 -2.92 5.72
C GLY A 117 -0.67 -1.50 5.75
N TRP A 118 -0.76 -0.91 6.95
CA TRP A 118 -1.23 0.47 7.16
C TRP A 118 -0.22 1.29 7.95
N GLY A 119 -0.24 2.61 7.75
CA GLY A 119 0.79 3.51 8.28
C GLY A 119 2.12 3.34 7.57
N HIS A 120 3.17 4.02 8.06
CA HIS A 120 4.50 3.97 7.47
C HIS A 120 4.50 4.30 5.95
N ALA A 121 5.09 3.44 5.11
CA ALA A 121 5.14 3.60 3.66
C ALA A 121 3.91 3.05 2.92
N SER A 122 2.85 2.61 3.60
CA SER A 122 1.66 2.00 2.94
C SER A 122 0.92 2.93 1.98
N GLU A 123 0.97 4.23 2.21
CA GLU A 123 0.35 5.26 1.36
C GLU A 123 1.40 6.05 0.56
N ASN A 124 2.66 5.58 0.51
CA ASN A 124 3.71 6.23 -0.26
C ASN A 124 3.77 5.63 -1.69
N PRO A 125 3.42 6.40 -2.74
CA PRO A 125 3.43 5.91 -4.12
C PRO A 125 4.83 5.55 -4.65
N GLU A 126 5.91 6.07 -4.05
CA GLU A 126 7.27 5.71 -4.44
C GLU A 126 7.60 4.24 -4.15
N LEU A 127 6.95 3.62 -3.16
CA LEU A 127 7.22 2.24 -2.76
C LEU A 127 6.84 1.22 -3.85
N PRO A 128 5.60 1.18 -4.37
CA PRO A 128 5.25 0.26 -5.45
C PRO A 128 6.11 0.45 -6.71
N ASP A 129 6.43 1.68 -7.09
CA ASP A 129 7.27 1.95 -8.27
C ASP A 129 8.69 1.42 -8.09
N ALA A 130 9.32 1.73 -6.94
CA ALA A 130 10.68 1.28 -6.65
C ALA A 130 10.78 -0.25 -6.53
N LEU A 131 9.72 -0.92 -6.05
CA LEU A 131 9.66 -2.38 -6.02
C LEU A 131 9.46 -2.98 -7.41
N MET A 132 8.62 -2.36 -8.24
CA MET A 132 8.37 -2.80 -9.61
C MET A 132 9.63 -2.76 -10.47
N GLU A 133 10.48 -1.73 -10.32
CA GLU A 133 11.79 -1.65 -10.98
C GLU A 133 12.71 -2.83 -10.66
N LYS A 134 12.53 -3.47 -9.50
CA LYS A 134 13.27 -4.64 -9.05
C LYS A 134 12.56 -5.97 -9.34
N GLY A 135 11.39 -5.93 -9.97
CA GLY A 135 10.56 -7.11 -10.22
C GLY A 135 9.94 -7.70 -8.95
N ILE A 136 9.79 -6.90 -7.90
CA ILE A 136 9.21 -7.32 -6.62
C ILE A 136 7.76 -6.85 -6.57
N ILE A 137 6.84 -7.75 -6.21
CA ILE A 137 5.42 -7.46 -6.22
C ILE A 137 5.05 -6.62 -4.99
N PHE A 138 4.40 -5.49 -5.21
CA PHE A 138 3.78 -4.74 -4.12
C PHE A 138 2.37 -5.28 -3.82
N LEU A 139 2.15 -5.72 -2.58
CA LEU A 139 0.84 -6.21 -2.13
C LEU A 139 -0.08 -5.05 -1.72
N GLY A 140 -0.54 -4.30 -2.72
CA GLY A 140 -1.44 -3.17 -2.59
C GLY A 140 -1.74 -2.52 -3.95
N PRO A 141 -2.35 -1.32 -3.97
CA PRO A 141 -2.61 -0.62 -5.22
C PRO A 141 -1.31 -0.13 -5.88
N PRO A 142 -1.27 0.02 -7.21
CA PRO A 142 -0.13 0.63 -7.89
C PRO A 142 -0.01 2.13 -7.58
N SER A 143 1.19 2.69 -7.79
CA SER A 143 1.49 4.12 -7.57
C SER A 143 0.49 5.07 -8.25
N ALA A 144 0.14 4.79 -9.52
CA ALA A 144 -0.84 5.59 -10.25
C ALA A 144 -2.21 5.63 -9.55
N ALA A 145 -2.68 4.52 -8.99
CA ALA A 145 -3.93 4.46 -8.26
C ALA A 145 -3.83 5.17 -6.89
N MET A 146 -2.70 5.05 -6.20
CA MET A 146 -2.43 5.80 -4.97
C MET A 146 -2.41 7.31 -5.21
N GLY A 147 -1.77 7.76 -6.30
CA GLY A 147 -1.74 9.18 -6.67
C GLY A 147 -3.12 9.71 -7.04
N ALA A 148 -3.91 8.93 -7.79
CA ALA A 148 -5.25 9.33 -8.21
C ALA A 148 -6.25 9.43 -7.05
N LEU A 149 -6.15 8.54 -6.05
CA LEU A 149 -7.16 8.41 -4.98
C LEU A 149 -6.66 8.80 -3.58
N GLY A 150 -5.38 9.18 -3.43
CA GLY A 150 -4.76 9.48 -2.14
C GLY A 150 -5.16 10.83 -1.56
N ASP A 151 -5.41 11.83 -2.41
CA ASP A 151 -5.86 13.15 -1.97
C ASP A 151 -7.40 13.26 -2.00
N LYS A 152 -7.97 14.03 -1.05
CA LYS A 152 -9.42 14.13 -0.90
C LYS A 152 -10.12 14.79 -2.10
N ILE A 153 -9.45 15.73 -2.77
CA ILE A 153 -10.01 16.48 -3.90
C ILE A 153 -10.04 15.57 -5.11
N GLY A 154 -8.90 14.97 -5.47
CA GLY A 154 -8.79 14.07 -6.61
C GLY A 154 -9.74 12.88 -6.50
N SER A 155 -9.75 12.23 -5.33
CA SER A 155 -10.64 11.12 -5.04
C SER A 155 -12.13 11.50 -5.17
N SER A 156 -12.53 12.69 -4.69
CA SER A 156 -13.93 13.16 -4.78
C SER A 156 -14.35 13.48 -6.22
N LEU A 157 -13.43 14.02 -7.03
CA LEU A 157 -13.68 14.31 -8.45
C LEU A 157 -13.83 13.02 -9.26
N ILE A 158 -13.00 12.00 -9.00
CA ILE A 158 -13.14 10.67 -9.63
C ILE A 158 -14.45 10.01 -9.20
N ALA A 159 -14.80 10.08 -7.92
CA ALA A 159 -16.07 9.58 -7.41
C ALA A 159 -17.27 10.23 -8.12
N GLN A 160 -17.26 11.56 -8.29
CA GLN A 160 -18.27 12.30 -9.03
C GLN A 160 -18.37 11.85 -10.50
N ALA A 161 -17.24 11.69 -11.17
CA ALA A 161 -17.20 11.22 -12.56
C ALA A 161 -17.72 9.78 -12.71
N ALA A 162 -17.54 8.94 -11.68
CA ALA A 162 -18.09 7.60 -11.60
C ALA A 162 -19.58 7.55 -11.17
N GLY A 163 -20.23 8.71 -10.96
CA GLY A 163 -21.62 8.79 -10.52
C GLY A 163 -21.83 8.43 -9.04
N VAL A 164 -20.78 8.38 -8.23
CA VAL A 164 -20.85 8.14 -6.79
C VAL A 164 -21.23 9.45 -6.08
N PRO A 165 -22.32 9.47 -5.28
CA PRO A 165 -22.70 10.66 -4.53
C PRO A 165 -21.60 11.09 -3.54
N THR A 166 -21.19 12.36 -3.60
CA THR A 166 -20.27 12.99 -2.67
C THR A 166 -20.99 13.99 -1.76
N LEU A 167 -20.45 14.25 -0.56
CA LEU A 167 -20.94 15.33 0.29
C LEU A 167 -20.74 16.69 -0.39
N PRO A 168 -21.59 17.70 -0.14
CA PRO A 168 -21.35 19.06 -0.65
C PRO A 168 -19.99 19.61 -0.20
N TRP A 169 -19.20 20.12 -1.15
CA TRP A 169 -17.86 20.65 -0.94
C TRP A 169 -17.53 21.69 -2.02
N SER A 170 -16.37 22.36 -1.90
CA SER A 170 -15.94 23.41 -2.84
C SER A 170 -15.97 22.94 -4.31
N GLY A 171 -15.59 21.70 -4.57
CA GLY A 171 -15.56 21.10 -5.91
C GLY A 171 -16.84 20.44 -6.40
N SER A 172 -17.98 20.55 -5.70
CA SER A 172 -19.24 19.88 -6.12
C SER A 172 -19.73 20.29 -7.52
N HIS A 173 -19.38 21.50 -7.97
CA HIS A 173 -19.75 22.02 -9.28
C HIS A 173 -18.77 21.62 -10.40
N VAL A 174 -17.62 21.04 -10.03
CA VAL A 174 -16.58 20.63 -10.97
C VAL A 174 -16.92 19.25 -11.55
N LYS A 175 -16.95 19.17 -12.88
CA LYS A 175 -17.21 17.91 -13.60
C LYS A 175 -15.94 17.45 -14.29
N VAL A 176 -15.63 16.16 -14.16
CA VAL A 176 -14.51 15.52 -14.84
C VAL A 176 -15.09 14.54 -15.87
N PRO A 177 -14.63 14.58 -17.14
CA PRO A 177 -15.00 13.57 -18.13
C PRO A 177 -14.59 12.18 -17.66
N GLN A 178 -15.46 11.18 -17.89
CA GLN A 178 -15.22 9.81 -17.45
C GLN A 178 -13.96 9.21 -18.09
N GLU A 179 -13.59 9.66 -19.29
CA GLU A 179 -12.38 9.21 -19.99
C GLU A 179 -11.08 9.65 -19.27
N THR A 180 -11.15 10.72 -18.46
CA THR A 180 -10.00 11.28 -17.72
C THR A 180 -9.95 10.87 -16.25
N CYS A 181 -10.75 9.89 -15.81
CA CYS A 181 -10.77 9.42 -14.43
C CYS A 181 -9.42 8.89 -13.91
N HIS A 182 -8.49 8.56 -14.81
CA HIS A 182 -7.16 8.05 -14.43
C HIS A 182 -6.18 9.15 -13.99
N SER A 183 -6.40 10.39 -14.43
CA SER A 183 -5.54 11.53 -14.06
C SER A 183 -6.33 12.83 -14.22
N ILE A 184 -6.52 13.56 -13.14
CA ILE A 184 -7.25 14.83 -13.17
C ILE A 184 -6.32 15.94 -13.67
N PRO A 185 -6.66 16.66 -14.75
CA PRO A 185 -5.90 17.81 -15.20
C PRO A 185 -5.76 18.87 -14.11
N GLU A 186 -4.58 19.48 -13.99
CA GLU A 186 -4.27 20.43 -12.91
C GLU A 186 -5.24 21.63 -12.90
N GLU A 187 -5.69 22.09 -14.06
CA GLU A 187 -6.68 23.18 -14.18
C GLU A 187 -8.03 22.79 -13.55
N ILE A 188 -8.50 21.56 -13.80
CA ILE A 188 -9.74 21.04 -13.22
C ILE A 188 -9.58 20.88 -11.71
N TYR A 189 -8.43 20.35 -11.26
CA TYR A 189 -8.12 20.22 -9.85
C TYR A 189 -8.10 21.56 -9.13
N LYS A 190 -7.51 22.60 -9.74
CA LYS A 190 -7.48 23.97 -9.18
C LYS A 190 -8.87 24.57 -9.02
N ASN A 191 -9.79 24.30 -9.94
CA ASN A 191 -11.18 24.78 -9.84
C ASN A 191 -11.94 24.18 -8.64
N ALA A 192 -11.49 23.04 -8.12
CA ALA A 192 -12.06 22.43 -6.91
C ALA A 192 -11.36 22.91 -5.62
N CYS A 193 -10.19 23.54 -5.73
CA CYS A 193 -9.40 24.04 -4.62
C CYS A 193 -9.90 25.40 -4.11
N VAL A 194 -9.52 25.70 -2.88
CA VAL A 194 -9.69 27.00 -2.24
C VAL A 194 -8.31 27.48 -1.82
N SER A 195 -7.87 28.60 -2.36
CA SER A 195 -6.50 29.12 -2.18
C SER A 195 -6.44 30.37 -1.31
N THR A 196 -7.57 31.05 -1.11
CA THR A 196 -7.66 32.25 -0.27
C THR A 196 -8.71 32.10 0.83
N THR A 197 -8.60 32.93 1.88
CA THR A 197 -9.61 32.98 2.94
C THR A 197 -10.97 33.41 2.44
N ASP A 198 -11.00 34.33 1.46
CA ASP A 198 -12.23 34.86 0.89
C ASP A 198 -12.97 33.79 0.06
N GLU A 199 -12.22 33.03 -0.75
CA GLU A 199 -12.76 31.84 -1.44
C GLU A 199 -13.29 30.80 -0.44
N ALA A 200 -12.60 30.62 0.70
CA ALA A 200 -13.04 29.69 1.73
C ALA A 200 -14.37 30.11 2.34
N VAL A 201 -14.53 31.40 2.66
CA VAL A 201 -15.78 31.96 3.17
C VAL A 201 -16.89 31.82 2.13
N ALA A 202 -16.64 32.18 0.87
CA ALA A 202 -17.61 32.04 -0.21
C ALA A 202 -18.05 30.59 -0.40
N SER A 203 -17.11 29.64 -0.41
CA SER A 203 -17.43 28.20 -0.49
C SER A 203 -18.25 27.73 0.71
N CYS A 204 -17.94 28.18 1.93
CA CYS A 204 -18.72 27.82 3.12
C CYS A 204 -20.15 28.38 3.09
N GLN A 205 -20.37 29.55 2.50
CA GLN A 205 -21.70 30.12 2.32
C GLN A 205 -22.56 29.30 1.36
N VAL A 206 -21.96 28.74 0.31
CA VAL A 206 -22.64 27.86 -0.66
C VAL A 206 -22.93 26.48 -0.06
N VAL A 207 -21.96 25.89 0.62
CA VAL A 207 -22.08 24.56 1.25
C VAL A 207 -23.01 24.59 2.48
N GLY A 208 -23.01 25.69 3.22
CA GLY A 208 -23.73 25.87 4.47
C GLY A 208 -22.89 25.54 5.72
N TYR A 209 -23.14 26.25 6.81
CA TYR A 209 -22.49 26.02 8.10
C TYR A 209 -23.25 24.96 8.93
N PRO A 210 -22.56 24.18 9.79
CA PRO A 210 -21.11 24.19 10.02
C PRO A 210 -20.31 23.55 8.87
N ALA A 211 -19.16 24.14 8.54
CA ALA A 211 -18.26 23.66 7.48
C ALA A 211 -16.99 23.02 8.06
N MET A 212 -16.18 22.40 7.21
CA MET A 212 -14.89 21.81 7.59
C MET A 212 -13.81 22.24 6.61
N ILE A 213 -12.74 22.85 7.12
CA ILE A 213 -11.55 23.19 6.33
C ILE A 213 -10.58 22.02 6.43
N LYS A 214 -10.17 21.48 5.27
CA LYS A 214 -9.29 20.30 5.20
C LYS A 214 -8.16 20.53 4.20
N ALA A 215 -6.93 20.27 4.63
CA ALA A 215 -5.82 20.06 3.69
C ALA A 215 -6.07 18.78 2.88
N SER A 216 -5.89 18.84 1.55
CA SER A 216 -6.21 17.73 0.63
C SER A 216 -5.43 16.45 0.96
N TRP A 217 -4.12 16.59 1.19
CA TRP A 217 -3.18 15.51 1.52
C TRP A 217 -3.07 15.15 3.02
N GLY A 218 -3.91 15.73 3.88
CA GLY A 218 -3.87 15.44 5.31
C GLY A 218 -4.41 14.05 5.66
N GLY A 219 -3.52 13.08 5.89
CA GLY A 219 -3.86 11.75 6.42
C GLY A 219 -4.06 11.73 7.94
N GLY A 220 -4.84 10.76 8.45
CA GLY A 220 -4.96 10.50 9.89
C GLY A 220 -5.47 11.67 10.75
N GLY A 221 -6.35 12.52 10.21
CA GLY A 221 -6.94 13.66 10.94
C GLY A 221 -6.10 14.94 10.97
N LYS A 222 -4.96 14.99 10.27
CA LYS A 222 -4.11 16.17 10.19
C LYS A 222 -4.66 17.21 9.21
N GLY A 223 -4.47 18.50 9.52
CA GLY A 223 -4.89 19.60 8.63
C GLY A 223 -6.41 19.81 8.54
N ILE A 224 -7.15 19.39 9.57
CA ILE A 224 -8.62 19.50 9.63
C ILE A 224 -9.03 20.50 10.70
N ARG A 225 -9.94 21.43 10.37
CA ARG A 225 -10.59 22.37 11.29
C ARG A 225 -12.09 22.43 11.03
N LYS A 226 -12.87 22.56 12.10
CA LYS A 226 -14.30 22.81 12.07
C LYS A 226 -14.56 24.31 12.19
#